data_AF-A0A850JJ43-F1
#
_entry.id   AF-A0A850JJ43-F1
#
_cell.length_a   1.000
_cell.length_b   1.000
_cell.length_c   1.000
_cell.angle_alpha   90.00
_cell.angle_beta   90.00
_cell.angle_gamma   90.00
#
_symmetry.space_group_name_H-M   'P 1'
#
loop_
_entity.id
_entity.type
_entity.pdbx_description
1 polymer ?
#
loop_
_entity_poly.entity_id
_entity_poly.type
_entity_poly.pdbx_seq_one_letter_code
_entity_poly.pdbx_strand_id
1 'polypeptide(L)'
;MSREEADRTLARLRDEKERIGGALLELEAHQGYQLLEGAALTGETLRVQSDVRSRMASLWTLFDLYGRAVDAAGDLRARHSRPGQPQLAELSRLLAGPSVELPVREVPLERRTLLAVPSGERLTLRAAVDRMTPLYEEVARSVAALDQVWSTLLSRLAEVEAERRAAAELLESLGGHEPEFERLRDELESVAAVVRGDPLALARDGRADTARLDAVRTGLAGVRRALAEAERLRDGFADRIRGIAAVLELLREAEAEARALRDEVLAKIASPVLPDPPDMAASLADRLNAVGAPARGGWHDLAERVGGL
;
A
#
# COMPACT_ATOMS: atom_id res chain seq x y z
N MET A 1 -8.54 -56.02 9.70
CA MET A 1 -9.65 -55.32 9.01
C MET A 1 -10.23 -56.21 7.93
N SER A 2 -11.51 -56.02 7.58
CA SER A 2 -12.16 -56.65 6.44
C SER A 2 -11.83 -55.90 5.12
N ARG A 3 -12.15 -56.50 3.97
CA ARG A 3 -11.98 -55.86 2.65
C ARG A 3 -12.80 -54.58 2.53
N GLU A 4 -14.06 -54.62 2.95
CA GLU A 4 -14.97 -53.47 2.88
C GLU A 4 -14.53 -52.34 3.81
N GLU A 5 -13.98 -52.68 4.98
CA GLU A 5 -13.35 -51.69 5.88
C GLU A 5 -12.12 -51.04 5.24
N ALA A 6 -11.26 -51.81 4.57
CA ALA A 6 -10.10 -51.27 3.88
C ALA A 6 -10.51 -50.33 2.74
N ASP A 7 -11.49 -50.72 1.93
CA ASP A 7 -12.01 -49.90 0.82
C ASP A 7 -12.63 -48.59 1.32
N ARG A 8 -13.48 -48.65 2.36
CA ARG A 8 -14.06 -47.45 2.98
C ARG A 8 -12.99 -46.54 3.61
N THR A 9 -12.00 -47.13 4.27
CA THR A 9 -10.92 -46.35 4.90
C THR A 9 -10.04 -45.67 3.87
N LEU A 10 -9.69 -46.36 2.78
CA LEU A 10 -8.93 -45.79 1.66
C LEU A 10 -9.68 -44.65 0.98
N ALA A 11 -10.98 -44.81 0.71
CA ALA A 11 -11.80 -43.75 0.13
C ALA A 11 -11.76 -42.49 1.02
N ARG A 12 -12.04 -42.65 2.32
CA ARG A 12 -11.99 -41.53 3.29
C ARG A 12 -10.62 -40.84 3.32
N LEU A 13 -9.52 -41.60 3.30
CA LEU A 13 -8.17 -41.05 3.35
C LEU A 13 -7.77 -40.33 2.06
N ARG A 14 -8.27 -40.77 0.90
CA ARG A 14 -8.09 -40.06 -0.37
C ARG A 14 -8.81 -38.72 -0.35
N ASP A 15 -10.06 -38.69 0.11
CA ASP A 15 -10.82 -37.45 0.27
C ASP A 15 -10.16 -36.51 1.30
N GLU A 16 -9.55 -37.05 2.36
CA GLU A 16 -8.77 -36.29 3.34
C GLU A 16 -7.49 -35.72 2.72
N LYS A 17 -6.74 -36.51 1.94
CA LYS A 17 -5.56 -36.06 1.19
C LYS A 17 -5.90 -34.90 0.26
N GLU A 18 -6.98 -35.00 -0.50
CA GLU A 18 -7.44 -33.95 -1.41
C GLU A 18 -7.81 -32.67 -0.66
N ARG A 19 -8.55 -32.76 0.44
CA ARG A 19 -8.91 -31.59 1.26
C ARG A 19 -7.69 -30.92 1.88
N ILE A 20 -6.73 -31.70 2.41
CA ILE A 20 -5.50 -31.14 2.99
C ILE A 20 -4.68 -30.47 1.88
N GLY A 21 -4.50 -31.12 0.73
CA GLY A 21 -3.79 -30.54 -0.41
C GLY A 21 -4.43 -29.24 -0.90
N GLY A 22 -5.77 -29.22 -1.01
CA GLY A 22 -6.52 -28.00 -1.34
C GLY A 22 -6.29 -26.88 -0.33
N ALA A 23 -6.38 -27.16 0.97
CA ALA A 23 -6.17 -26.16 2.02
C ALA A 23 -4.73 -25.58 2.02
N LEU A 24 -3.71 -26.41 1.74
CA LEU A 24 -2.32 -25.93 1.61
C LEU A 24 -2.15 -25.01 0.41
N LEU A 25 -2.75 -25.34 -0.74
CA LEU A 25 -2.72 -24.50 -1.94
C LEU A 25 -3.50 -23.20 -1.75
N GLU A 26 -4.65 -23.23 -1.08
CA GLU A 26 -5.42 -22.04 -0.73
C GLU A 26 -4.60 -21.10 0.18
N LEU A 27 -3.87 -21.65 1.15
CA LEU A 27 -2.99 -20.89 2.03
C LEU A 27 -1.85 -20.22 1.25
N GLU A 28 -1.22 -20.92 0.31
CA GLU A 28 -0.18 -20.34 -0.55
C GLU A 28 -0.74 -19.30 -1.53
N ALA A 29 -1.98 -19.47 -1.98
CA ALA A 29 -2.67 -18.50 -2.83
C ALA A 29 -3.12 -17.25 -2.07
N HIS A 30 -3.13 -17.28 -0.73
CA HIS A 30 -3.52 -16.14 0.09
C HIS A 30 -2.59 -14.93 -0.15
N GLN A 31 -3.16 -13.73 -0.25
CA GLN A 31 -2.42 -12.50 -0.57
C GLN A 31 -1.24 -12.26 0.38
N GLY A 32 -1.45 -12.36 1.69
CA GLY A 32 -0.37 -12.28 2.68
C GLY A 32 0.80 -13.24 2.45
N TYR A 33 0.56 -14.45 1.91
CA TYR A 33 1.63 -15.41 1.61
C TYR A 33 2.40 -14.99 0.35
N GLN A 34 1.70 -14.57 -0.70
CA GLN A 34 2.31 -14.06 -1.93
C GLN A 34 3.15 -12.80 -1.68
N LEU A 35 2.69 -11.93 -0.79
CA LEU A 35 3.45 -10.74 -0.35
C LEU A 35 4.76 -11.12 0.35
N LEU A 36 4.75 -12.20 1.14
CA LEU A 36 5.96 -12.70 1.78
C LEU A 36 6.98 -13.20 0.75
N GLU A 37 6.59 -13.89 -0.31
CA GLU A 37 7.54 -14.41 -1.31
C GLU A 37 8.07 -13.34 -2.28
N GLY A 38 7.29 -12.29 -2.58
CA GLY A 38 7.63 -11.31 -3.62
C GLY A 38 8.47 -10.10 -3.17
N ALA A 39 8.63 -9.87 -1.87
CA ALA A 39 9.23 -8.63 -1.35
C ALA A 39 10.67 -8.82 -0.84
N ALA A 40 11.50 -7.79 -1.01
CA ALA A 40 12.80 -7.68 -0.34
C ALA A 40 12.57 -7.25 1.12
N LEU A 41 12.23 -8.24 1.97
CA LEU A 41 11.85 -8.03 3.35
C LEU A 41 13.06 -7.82 4.28
N THR A 42 12.85 -7.04 5.33
CA THR A 42 13.84 -6.76 6.37
C THR A 42 13.21 -6.85 7.76
N GLY A 43 14.06 -6.83 8.80
CA GLY A 43 13.64 -6.73 10.20
C GLY A 43 12.65 -7.81 10.65
N GLU A 44 11.56 -7.39 11.30
CA GLU A 44 10.59 -8.30 11.92
C GLU A 44 9.78 -9.07 10.86
N THR A 45 9.45 -8.42 9.75
CA THR A 45 8.73 -9.07 8.64
C THR A 45 9.56 -10.18 8.00
N LEU A 46 10.88 -10.00 7.87
CA LEU A 46 11.79 -11.06 7.41
C LEU A 46 11.85 -12.25 8.38
N ARG A 47 11.80 -11.99 9.69
CA ARG A 47 11.76 -13.03 10.71
C ARG A 47 10.49 -13.88 10.57
N VAL A 48 9.34 -13.23 10.41
CA VAL A 48 8.05 -13.91 10.15
C VAL A 48 8.06 -14.66 8.83
N GLN A 49 8.61 -14.08 7.76
CA GLN A 49 8.78 -14.77 6.47
C GLN A 49 9.55 -16.09 6.63
N SER A 50 10.70 -16.03 7.29
CA SER A 50 11.55 -17.20 7.49
C SER A 50 10.86 -18.30 8.29
N ASP A 51 10.12 -17.90 9.33
CA ASP A 51 9.37 -18.79 10.22
C ASP A 51 8.17 -19.44 9.49
N VAL A 52 7.46 -18.67 8.66
CA VAL A 52 6.39 -19.17 7.77
C VAL A 52 6.94 -20.14 6.74
N ARG A 53 8.03 -19.80 6.04
CA ARG A 53 8.64 -20.67 5.02
C ARG A 53 9.12 -22.00 5.61
N SER A 54 9.75 -21.96 6.79
CA SER A 54 10.19 -23.16 7.51
C SER A 54 9.03 -24.08 7.87
N ARG A 55 7.92 -23.53 8.39
CA ARG A 55 6.71 -24.31 8.70
C ARG A 55 6.02 -24.83 7.45
N MET A 56 5.93 -24.05 6.38
CA MET A 56 5.37 -24.51 5.11
C MET A 56 6.19 -25.64 4.49
N ALA A 57 7.52 -25.56 4.51
CA ALA A 57 8.37 -26.66 4.08
C ALA A 57 8.13 -27.94 4.91
N SER A 58 7.95 -27.78 6.23
CA SER A 58 7.62 -28.89 7.14
C SER A 58 6.23 -29.48 6.85
N LEU A 59 5.23 -28.64 6.57
CA LEU A 59 3.88 -29.06 6.17
C LEU A 59 3.89 -29.86 4.87
N TRP A 60 4.54 -29.34 3.83
CA TRP A 60 4.66 -30.04 2.55
C TRP A 60 5.42 -31.36 2.67
N THR A 61 6.47 -31.40 3.49
CA THR A 61 7.19 -32.66 3.78
C THR A 61 6.28 -33.68 4.45
N LEU A 62 5.53 -33.28 5.48
CA LEU A 62 4.57 -34.16 6.17
C LEU A 62 3.45 -34.63 5.23
N PHE A 63 2.93 -33.73 4.40
CA PHE A 63 1.87 -34.01 3.45
C PHE A 63 2.31 -34.98 2.35
N ASP A 64 3.52 -34.82 1.80
CA ASP A 64 4.08 -35.75 0.82
C ASP A 64 4.27 -37.15 1.43
N LEU A 65 4.84 -37.24 2.64
CA LEU A 65 4.98 -38.53 3.34
C LEU A 65 3.63 -39.19 3.65
N TYR A 66 2.64 -38.40 4.10
CA TYR A 66 1.26 -38.85 4.29
C TYR A 66 0.67 -39.37 2.96
N GLY A 67 0.82 -38.60 1.88
CA GLY A 67 0.33 -38.94 0.55
C GLY A 67 0.92 -40.26 0.03
N ARG A 68 2.24 -40.44 0.15
CA ARG A 68 2.93 -41.68 -0.23
C ARG A 68 2.41 -42.89 0.54
N ALA A 69 2.12 -42.76 1.83
CA ALA A 69 1.57 -43.85 2.63
C ALA A 69 0.15 -44.24 2.19
N VAL A 70 -0.70 -43.24 1.88
CA VAL A 70 -2.05 -43.47 1.33
C VAL A 70 -1.98 -44.11 -0.06
N ASP A 71 -1.08 -43.63 -0.93
CA ASP A 71 -0.91 -44.15 -2.29
C ASP A 71 -0.38 -45.59 -2.26
N ALA A 72 0.60 -45.90 -1.39
CA ALA A 72 1.12 -47.25 -1.22
C ALA A 72 0.03 -48.26 -0.78
N ALA A 73 -0.87 -47.85 0.13
CA ALA A 73 -2.01 -48.66 0.53
C ALA A 73 -3.03 -48.83 -0.60
N GLY A 74 -3.29 -47.77 -1.37
CA GLY A 74 -4.15 -47.78 -2.55
C GLY A 74 -3.63 -48.71 -3.64
N ASP A 75 -2.33 -48.66 -3.92
CA ASP A 75 -1.64 -49.50 -4.88
C ASP A 75 -1.65 -50.97 -4.49
N LEU A 76 -1.38 -51.26 -3.21
CA LEU A 76 -1.47 -52.62 -2.68
C LEU A 76 -2.89 -53.18 -2.87
N ARG A 77 -3.91 -52.36 -2.62
CA ARG A 77 -5.31 -52.75 -2.80
C ARG A 77 -5.69 -52.91 -4.28
N ALA A 78 -5.16 -52.09 -5.19
CA ALA A 78 -5.41 -52.14 -6.62
C ALA A 78 -4.78 -53.38 -7.29
N ARG A 79 -3.56 -53.74 -6.88
CA ARG A 79 -2.85 -54.95 -7.34
C ARG A 79 -3.54 -56.26 -6.95
N HIS A 80 -4.36 -56.24 -5.89
CA HIS A 80 -5.03 -57.42 -5.36
C HIS A 80 -6.55 -57.23 -5.32
N SER A 81 -7.24 -57.66 -6.38
CA SER A 81 -8.72 -57.60 -6.48
C SER A 81 -9.43 -58.43 -5.39
N ARG A 82 -8.79 -59.51 -4.93
CA ARG A 82 -9.19 -60.33 -3.78
C ARG A 82 -8.00 -60.51 -2.83
N PRO A 83 -7.74 -59.57 -1.91
CA PRO A 83 -6.64 -59.66 -0.98
C PRO A 83 -6.85 -60.82 0.01
N GLY A 84 -5.81 -61.63 0.22
CA GLY A 84 -5.80 -62.67 1.24
C GLY A 84 -5.47 -62.10 2.62
N GLN A 85 -5.40 -62.98 3.64
CA GLN A 85 -5.00 -62.61 5.00
C GLN A 85 -3.69 -61.81 5.10
N PRO A 86 -2.58 -62.17 4.41
CA PRO A 86 -1.35 -61.39 4.52
C PRO A 86 -1.49 -59.98 3.92
N GLN A 87 -2.23 -59.82 2.82
CA GLN A 87 -2.49 -58.50 2.25
C GLN A 87 -3.41 -57.65 3.14
N LEU A 88 -4.42 -58.24 3.78
CA LEU A 88 -5.30 -57.54 4.71
C LEU A 88 -4.56 -57.12 6.00
N ALA A 89 -3.61 -57.93 6.47
CA ALA A 89 -2.74 -57.57 7.57
C ALA A 89 -1.82 -56.38 7.21
N GLU A 90 -1.24 -56.39 6.02
CA GLU A 90 -0.39 -55.29 5.55
C GLU A 90 -1.19 -54.01 5.30
N LEU A 91 -2.38 -54.11 4.70
CA LEU A 91 -3.32 -52.97 4.61
C LEU A 91 -3.68 -52.43 6.00
N SER A 92 -3.86 -53.31 6.99
CA SER A 92 -4.10 -52.88 8.37
C SER A 92 -2.92 -52.10 8.94
N ARG A 93 -1.70 -52.56 8.68
CA ARG A 93 -0.48 -51.87 9.11
C ARG A 93 -0.34 -50.50 8.45
N LEU A 94 -0.60 -50.39 7.15
CA LEU A 94 -0.48 -49.14 6.41
C LEU A 94 -1.54 -48.10 6.79
N LEU A 95 -2.79 -48.55 6.98
CA LEU A 95 -3.94 -47.66 7.19
C LEU A 95 -4.17 -47.30 8.67
N ALA A 96 -3.85 -48.20 9.60
CA ALA A 96 -4.09 -48.01 11.03
C ALA A 96 -2.80 -47.99 11.88
N GLY A 97 -1.69 -48.49 11.33
CA GLY A 97 -0.40 -48.52 12.01
C GLY A 97 0.52 -47.34 11.67
N PRO A 98 1.74 -47.31 12.25
CA PRO A 98 2.74 -46.30 11.94
C PRO A 98 3.34 -46.55 10.54
N SER A 99 2.87 -45.78 9.56
CA SER A 99 3.20 -45.94 8.13
C SER A 99 3.83 -44.70 7.49
N VAL A 100 3.74 -43.55 8.15
CA VAL A 100 4.39 -42.31 7.73
C VAL A 100 5.77 -42.27 8.37
N GLU A 101 6.81 -42.48 7.58
CA GLU A 101 8.20 -42.50 8.05
C GLU A 101 8.85 -41.12 7.86
N LEU A 102 9.18 -40.45 8.95
CA LEU A 102 9.91 -39.19 8.91
C LEU A 102 11.38 -39.45 8.57
N PRO A 103 12.01 -38.58 7.76
CA PRO A 103 13.44 -38.68 7.51
C PRO A 103 14.21 -38.60 8.83
N VAL A 104 15.26 -39.42 8.94
CA VAL A 104 16.14 -39.43 10.10
C VAL A 104 16.76 -38.03 10.25
N ARG A 105 16.52 -37.37 11.38
CA ARG A 105 17.32 -36.20 11.77
C ARG A 105 18.72 -36.67 12.11
N GLU A 106 19.73 -36.09 11.48
CA GLU A 106 21.12 -36.39 11.80
C GLU A 106 21.35 -36.20 13.29
N VAL A 107 21.64 -37.30 13.99
CA VAL A 107 22.02 -37.25 15.40
C VAL A 107 23.45 -36.70 15.46
N PRO A 108 23.72 -35.61 16.20
CA PRO A 108 25.06 -35.11 16.41
C PRO A 108 25.99 -36.22 16.91
N LEU A 109 27.26 -36.21 16.49
CA LEU A 109 28.21 -37.29 16.78
C LEU A 109 28.31 -37.59 18.29
N GLU A 110 28.17 -36.57 19.14
CA GLU A 110 28.26 -36.68 20.60
C GLU A 110 27.09 -37.47 21.22
N ARG A 111 25.99 -37.64 20.49
CA ARG A 111 24.79 -38.38 20.90
C ARG A 111 24.60 -39.69 20.14
N ARG A 112 25.52 -40.05 19.23
CA ARG A 112 25.49 -41.34 18.53
C ARG A 112 26.01 -42.44 19.42
N THR A 113 25.27 -43.55 19.50
CA THR A 113 25.76 -44.80 20.11
C THR A 113 26.09 -45.80 19.00
N LEU A 114 27.10 -46.65 19.21
CA LEU A 114 27.63 -47.59 18.22
C LEU A 114 26.60 -48.60 17.67
N LEU A 115 25.48 -48.81 18.38
CA LEU A 115 24.44 -49.78 18.03
C LEU A 115 23.07 -49.15 17.74
N ALA A 116 22.92 -47.82 17.87
CA ALA A 116 21.66 -47.18 17.50
C ALA A 116 21.58 -47.03 15.98
N VAL A 117 20.78 -47.90 15.35
CA VAL A 117 20.29 -47.64 13.99
C VAL A 117 19.40 -46.39 14.08
N PRO A 118 19.71 -45.30 13.37
CA PRO A 118 18.82 -44.16 13.34
C PRO A 118 17.50 -44.57 12.67
N SER A 119 16.50 -44.94 13.46
CA SER A 119 15.16 -45.18 12.94
C SER A 119 14.42 -43.85 12.95
N GLY A 120 13.99 -43.40 11.76
CA GLY A 120 13.12 -42.23 11.65
C GLY A 120 11.86 -42.41 12.52
N GLU A 121 11.36 -41.30 13.06
CA GLU A 121 10.08 -41.31 13.78
C GLU A 121 8.98 -41.83 12.83
N ARG A 122 8.21 -42.83 13.29
CA ARG A 122 7.09 -43.38 12.53
C ARG A 122 5.78 -42.87 13.10
N LEU A 123 4.98 -42.23 12.27
CA LEU A 123 3.67 -41.70 12.62
C LEU A 123 2.58 -42.56 11.98
N THR A 124 1.44 -42.66 12.67
CA THR A 124 0.20 -43.07 12.02
C THR A 124 -0.29 -41.95 11.11
N LEU A 125 -1.12 -42.25 10.11
CA LEU A 125 -1.73 -41.24 9.25
C LEU A 125 -2.45 -40.15 10.06
N ARG A 126 -3.15 -40.55 11.14
CA ARG A 126 -3.82 -39.63 12.06
C ARG A 126 -2.82 -38.75 12.80
N ALA A 127 -1.75 -39.31 13.35
CA ALA A 127 -0.73 -38.55 14.07
C ALA A 127 0.02 -37.57 13.16
N ALA A 128 0.18 -37.90 11.87
CA ALA A 128 0.72 -36.97 10.87
C ALA A 128 -0.21 -35.76 10.69
N VAL A 129 -1.53 -35.98 10.56
CA VAL A 129 -2.53 -34.89 10.49
C VAL A 129 -2.53 -34.06 11.77
N ASP A 130 -2.58 -34.70 12.94
CA ASP A 130 -2.55 -34.02 14.24
C ASP A 130 -1.31 -33.13 14.41
N ARG A 131 -0.19 -33.48 13.75
CA ARG A 131 1.05 -32.69 13.73
C ARG A 131 1.06 -31.59 12.66
N MET A 132 0.39 -31.79 11.53
CA MET A 132 0.21 -30.77 10.50
C MET A 132 -0.73 -29.65 10.96
N THR A 133 -1.82 -29.99 11.66
CA THR A 133 -2.85 -29.03 12.10
C THR A 133 -2.29 -27.79 12.80
N PRO A 134 -1.49 -27.88 13.88
CA PRO A 134 -0.97 -26.68 14.55
C PRO A 134 0.00 -25.89 13.67
N LEU A 135 0.80 -26.56 12.82
CA LEU A 135 1.70 -25.86 11.89
C LEU A 135 0.90 -25.03 10.88
N TYR A 136 -0.18 -25.61 10.34
CA TYR A 136 -1.09 -24.92 9.43
C TYR A 136 -1.76 -23.72 10.11
N GLU A 137 -2.32 -23.91 11.31
CA GLU A 137 -2.99 -22.84 12.06
C GLU A 137 -2.04 -21.68 12.40
N GLU A 138 -0.79 -21.98 12.77
CA GLU A 138 0.23 -20.95 13.03
C GLU A 138 0.61 -20.16 11.78
N VAL A 139 0.80 -20.84 10.64
CA VAL A 139 1.09 -20.17 9.38
C VAL A 139 -0.10 -19.32 8.93
N ALA A 140 -1.30 -19.89 8.92
CA ALA A 140 -2.53 -19.19 8.54
C ALA A 140 -2.75 -17.93 9.39
N ARG A 141 -2.55 -18.02 10.71
CA ARG A 141 -2.65 -16.88 11.62
C ARG A 141 -1.61 -15.80 11.31
N SER A 142 -0.36 -16.19 11.05
CA SER A 142 0.73 -15.26 10.75
C SER A 142 0.51 -14.55 9.42
N VAL A 143 0.10 -15.29 8.39
CA VAL A 143 -0.22 -14.78 7.06
C VAL A 143 -1.41 -13.81 7.11
N ALA A 144 -2.49 -14.17 7.82
CA ALA A 144 -3.65 -13.31 7.97
C ALA A 144 -3.35 -12.02 8.76
N ALA A 145 -2.58 -12.11 9.84
CA ALA A 145 -2.18 -10.94 10.63
C ALA A 145 -1.31 -9.98 9.81
N LEU A 146 -0.36 -10.51 9.04
CA LEU A 146 0.47 -9.72 8.14
C LEU A 146 -0.38 -9.04 7.07
N ASP A 147 -1.26 -9.79 6.40
CA ASP A 147 -2.14 -9.27 5.36
C ASP A 147 -2.99 -8.09 5.86
N GLN A 148 -3.57 -8.22 7.06
CA GLN A 148 -4.35 -7.17 7.69
C GLN A 148 -3.51 -5.90 7.96
N VAL A 149 -2.33 -6.05 8.56
CA VAL A 149 -1.43 -4.93 8.84
C VAL A 149 -1.02 -4.24 7.54
N TRP A 150 -0.56 -5.03 6.57
CA TRP A 150 -0.01 -4.51 5.33
C TRP A 150 -1.08 -3.82 4.48
N SER A 151 -2.27 -4.43 4.34
CA SER A 151 -3.40 -3.83 3.61
C SER A 151 -3.83 -2.50 4.22
N THR A 152 -3.83 -2.39 5.56
CA THR A 152 -4.14 -1.14 6.26
C THR A 152 -3.08 -0.08 5.98
N LEU A 153 -1.80 -0.43 6.10
CA LEU A 153 -0.68 0.49 5.84
C LEU A 153 -0.64 0.96 4.38
N LEU A 154 -0.88 0.07 3.41
CA LEU A 154 -0.88 0.41 1.98
C LEU A 154 -2.06 1.32 1.62
N SER A 155 -3.25 1.02 2.13
CA SER A 155 -4.43 1.88 1.95
C SER A 155 -4.16 3.26 2.51
N ARG A 156 -3.57 3.31 3.71
CA ARG A 156 -3.22 4.57 4.36
C ARG A 156 -2.18 5.35 3.59
N LEU A 157 -1.11 4.70 3.15
CA LEU A 157 -0.05 5.29 2.35
C LEU A 157 -0.61 5.90 1.05
N ALA A 158 -1.56 5.23 0.40
CA ALA A 158 -2.21 5.74 -0.81
C ALA A 158 -2.97 7.06 -0.55
N GLU A 159 -3.64 7.19 0.60
CA GLU A 159 -4.30 8.45 1.00
C GLU A 159 -3.28 9.58 1.23
N VAL A 160 -2.17 9.29 1.90
CA VAL A 160 -1.13 10.32 2.14
C VAL A 160 -0.48 10.76 0.84
N GLU A 161 -0.23 9.81 -0.06
CA GLU A 161 0.33 10.09 -1.39
C GLU A 161 -0.63 10.89 -2.28
N ALA A 162 -1.95 10.69 -2.13
CA ALA A 162 -2.94 11.54 -2.78
C ALA A 162 -2.88 12.98 -2.27
N GLU A 163 -2.76 13.19 -0.95
CA GLU A 163 -2.62 14.55 -0.41
C GLU A 163 -1.29 15.22 -0.78
N ARG A 164 -0.20 14.45 -0.84
CA ARG A 164 1.08 14.95 -1.35
C ARG A 164 0.95 15.46 -2.78
N ARG A 165 0.30 14.71 -3.66
CA ARG A 165 0.07 15.12 -5.06
C ARG A 165 -0.77 16.38 -5.15
N ALA A 166 -1.86 16.47 -4.41
CA ALA A 166 -2.71 17.66 -4.40
C ALA A 166 -1.97 18.92 -3.91
N ALA A 167 -1.10 18.79 -2.90
CA ALA A 167 -0.25 19.91 -2.46
C ALA A 167 0.80 20.28 -3.51
N ALA A 168 1.41 19.30 -4.18
CA ALA A 168 2.41 19.52 -5.23
C ALA A 168 1.83 20.30 -6.42
N GLU A 169 0.61 19.97 -6.85
CA GLU A 169 -0.09 20.65 -7.96
C GLU A 169 -0.31 22.14 -7.66
N LEU A 170 -0.70 22.49 -6.43
CA LEU A 170 -0.85 23.89 -6.01
C LEU A 170 0.50 24.62 -5.95
N LEU A 171 1.53 23.97 -5.43
CA LEU A 171 2.87 24.55 -5.37
C LEU A 171 3.42 24.83 -6.77
N GLU A 172 3.20 23.92 -7.72
CA GLU A 172 3.56 24.08 -9.12
C GLU A 172 2.79 25.25 -9.78
N SER A 173 1.47 25.37 -9.53
CA SER A 173 0.64 26.49 -10.01
C SER A 173 1.15 27.84 -9.50
N LEU A 174 1.51 27.93 -8.23
CA LEU A 174 1.97 29.18 -7.60
C LEU A 174 3.39 29.55 -8.02
N GLY A 175 4.22 28.54 -8.32
CA GLY A 175 5.65 28.67 -8.48
C GLY A 175 6.34 29.00 -7.14
N GLY A 176 7.49 28.39 -6.90
CA GLY A 176 8.28 28.64 -5.69
C GLY A 176 8.75 27.37 -5.01
N HIS A 177 9.13 27.51 -3.75
CA HIS A 177 9.64 26.43 -2.91
C HIS A 177 8.98 26.50 -1.54
N GLU A 178 8.47 25.36 -1.05
CA GLU A 178 7.86 25.24 0.27
C GLU A 178 8.68 24.23 1.10
N PRO A 179 9.58 24.69 2.00
CA PRO A 179 10.47 23.81 2.77
C PRO A 179 9.71 22.79 3.62
N GLU A 180 8.53 23.14 4.13
CA GLU A 180 7.72 22.20 4.91
C GLU A 180 7.20 21.05 4.05
N PHE A 181 6.79 21.34 2.81
CA PHE A 181 6.36 20.32 1.85
C PHE A 181 7.47 19.32 1.57
N GLU A 182 8.69 19.81 1.32
CA GLU A 182 9.85 18.97 1.02
C GLU A 182 10.23 18.08 2.21
N ARG A 183 10.26 18.64 3.41
CA ARG A 183 10.48 17.88 4.66
C ARG A 183 9.44 16.77 4.83
N LEU A 184 8.16 17.05 4.58
CA LEU A 184 7.07 16.08 4.70
C LEU A 184 7.13 15.01 3.60
N ARG A 185 7.56 15.37 2.39
CA ARG A 185 7.80 14.42 1.30
C ARG A 185 8.91 13.43 1.68
N ASP A 186 10.03 13.92 2.18
CA ASP A 186 11.16 13.07 2.56
C ASP A 186 10.78 12.16 3.73
N GLU A 187 9.97 12.66 4.67
CA GLU A 187 9.40 11.83 5.74
C GLU A 187 8.45 10.76 5.18
N LEU A 188 7.58 11.10 4.22
CA LEU A 188 6.70 10.13 3.56
C LEU A 188 7.50 9.03 2.87
N GLU A 189 8.57 9.38 2.16
CA GLU A 189 9.43 8.43 1.48
C GLU A 189 10.12 7.48 2.47
N SER A 190 10.62 8.00 3.59
CA SER A 190 11.17 7.22 4.70
C SER A 190 10.14 6.22 5.25
N VAL A 191 8.91 6.65 5.52
CA VAL A 191 7.85 5.77 6.04
C VAL A 191 7.43 4.76 4.98
N ALA A 192 7.29 5.16 3.73
CA ALA A 192 6.92 4.29 2.62
C ALA A 192 7.96 3.17 2.40
N ALA A 193 9.25 3.46 2.60
CA ALA A 193 10.30 2.43 2.56
C ALA A 193 10.09 1.38 3.67
N VAL A 194 9.77 1.80 4.89
CA VAL A 194 9.45 0.88 6.00
C VAL A 194 8.20 0.07 5.71
N VAL A 195 7.11 0.70 5.22
CA VAL A 195 5.86 -0.01 4.86
C VAL A 195 6.10 -1.09 3.80
N ARG A 196 7.04 -0.89 2.87
CA ARG A 196 7.37 -1.88 1.82
C ARG A 196 8.37 -2.94 2.28
N GLY A 197 9.31 -2.60 3.15
CA GLY A 197 10.41 -3.48 3.55
C GLY A 197 10.19 -4.21 4.88
N ASP A 198 9.54 -3.58 5.85
CA ASP A 198 9.24 -4.15 7.17
C ASP A 198 7.90 -3.60 7.74
N PRO A 199 6.76 -3.96 7.13
CA PRO A 199 5.43 -3.53 7.61
C PRO A 199 5.14 -3.94 9.05
N LEU A 200 5.66 -5.07 9.54
CA LEU A 200 5.46 -5.51 10.92
C LEU A 200 6.22 -4.66 11.95
N ALA A 201 7.26 -3.92 11.57
CA ALA A 201 7.84 -2.90 12.45
C ALA A 201 6.85 -1.77 12.78
N LEU A 202 5.81 -1.60 11.95
CA LEU A 202 4.70 -0.68 12.15
C LEU A 202 3.45 -1.41 12.66
N ALA A 203 3.60 -2.54 13.35
CA ALA A 203 2.50 -3.22 14.02
C ALA A 203 2.56 -2.99 15.55
N ARG A 204 1.39 -2.71 16.16
CA ARG A 204 1.20 -2.68 17.61
C ARG A 204 -0.03 -3.49 17.96
N ASP A 205 0.13 -4.45 18.89
CA ASP A 205 -0.94 -5.34 19.34
C ASP A 205 -1.70 -6.04 18.19
N GLY A 206 -0.98 -6.42 17.13
CA GLY A 206 -1.54 -7.07 15.94
C GLY A 206 -2.31 -6.14 15.00
N ARG A 207 -2.22 -4.82 15.18
CA ARG A 207 -2.83 -3.81 14.30
C ARG A 207 -1.77 -2.90 13.70
N ALA A 208 -2.05 -2.37 12.51
CA ALA A 208 -1.19 -1.37 11.88
C ALA A 208 -1.17 -0.07 12.69
N ASP A 209 0.04 0.37 13.07
CA ASP A 209 0.30 1.70 13.59
C ASP A 209 0.44 2.69 12.42
N THR A 210 -0.57 3.51 12.25
CA THR A 210 -0.66 4.53 11.20
C THR A 210 -0.28 5.93 11.69
N ALA A 211 0.09 6.09 12.96
CA ALA A 211 0.27 7.41 13.58
C ALA A 211 1.27 8.31 12.82
N ARG A 212 2.38 7.74 12.31
CA ARG A 212 3.36 8.51 11.54
C ARG A 212 2.83 8.92 10.17
N LEU A 213 2.10 8.04 9.48
CA LEU A 213 1.41 8.39 8.23
C LEU A 213 0.34 9.46 8.46
N ASP A 214 -0.38 9.38 9.59
CA ASP A 214 -1.41 10.35 9.97
C ASP A 214 -0.84 11.74 10.23
N ALA A 215 0.31 11.80 10.91
CA ALA A 215 1.04 13.04 11.16
C ALA A 215 1.49 13.69 9.84
N VAL A 216 2.10 12.91 8.94
CA VAL A 216 2.52 13.39 7.61
C VAL A 216 1.32 13.89 6.81
N ARG A 217 0.21 13.13 6.77
CA ARG A 217 -1.02 13.55 6.09
C ARG A 217 -1.57 14.85 6.65
N THR A 218 -1.57 15.00 7.97
CA THR A 218 -2.06 16.22 8.63
C THR A 218 -1.18 17.43 8.28
N GLY A 219 0.14 17.25 8.25
CA GLY A 219 1.10 18.26 7.80
C GLY A 219 0.86 18.66 6.34
N LEU A 220 0.76 17.68 5.43
CA LEU A 220 0.52 17.92 4.01
C LEU A 220 -0.82 18.63 3.77
N ALA A 221 -1.87 18.25 4.50
CA ALA A 221 -3.15 18.93 4.44
C ALA A 221 -3.08 20.38 4.99
N GLY A 222 -2.17 20.65 5.93
CA GLY A 222 -1.85 22.00 6.40
C GLY A 222 -1.21 22.85 5.30
N VAL A 223 -0.14 22.35 4.71
CA VAL A 223 0.55 22.98 3.57
C VAL A 223 -0.42 23.23 2.41
N ARG A 224 -1.21 22.22 2.03
CA ARG A 224 -2.20 22.35 0.95
C ARG A 224 -3.19 23.48 1.21
N ARG A 225 -3.65 23.66 2.46
CA ARG A 225 -4.56 24.75 2.83
C ARG A 225 -3.90 26.12 2.68
N ALA A 226 -2.65 26.26 3.12
CA ALA A 226 -1.89 27.50 2.95
C ALA A 226 -1.66 27.85 1.47
N LEU A 227 -1.27 26.86 0.66
CA LEU A 227 -1.11 27.03 -0.79
C LEU A 227 -2.43 27.41 -1.47
N ALA A 228 -3.55 26.76 -1.12
CA ALA A 228 -4.86 27.09 -1.67
C ALA A 228 -5.34 28.50 -1.27
N GLU A 229 -4.88 29.03 -0.13
CA GLU A 229 -5.13 30.41 0.25
C GLU A 229 -4.28 31.39 -0.57
N ALA A 230 -2.99 31.09 -0.75
CA ALA A 230 -2.12 31.88 -1.62
C ALA A 230 -2.64 31.94 -3.07
N GLU A 231 -3.16 30.83 -3.60
CA GLU A 231 -3.75 30.78 -4.94
C GLU A 231 -5.00 31.67 -5.03
N ARG A 232 -5.90 31.60 -4.05
CA ARG A 232 -7.07 32.48 -4.00
C ARG A 232 -6.70 33.96 -3.91
N LEU A 233 -5.63 34.30 -3.18
CA LEU A 233 -5.13 35.67 -3.09
C LEU A 233 -4.55 36.15 -4.42
N ARG A 234 -3.77 35.31 -5.11
CA ARG A 234 -3.26 35.58 -6.46
C ARG A 234 -4.40 35.86 -7.44
N ASP A 235 -5.37 34.96 -7.49
CA ASP A 235 -6.48 35.04 -8.45
C ASP A 235 -7.36 36.26 -8.15
N GLY A 236 -7.65 36.52 -6.87
CA GLY A 236 -8.39 37.71 -6.45
C GLY A 236 -7.65 39.03 -6.74
N PHE A 237 -6.32 39.05 -6.67
CA PHE A 237 -5.52 40.20 -7.09
C PHE A 237 -5.60 40.39 -8.62
N ALA A 238 -5.42 39.31 -9.38
CA ALA A 238 -5.52 39.35 -10.84
C ALA A 238 -6.90 39.86 -11.30
N ASP A 239 -7.98 39.43 -10.64
CA ASP A 239 -9.34 39.90 -10.90
C ASP A 239 -9.51 41.40 -10.62
N ARG A 240 -8.95 41.89 -9.51
CA ARG A 240 -8.99 43.33 -9.18
C ARG A 240 -8.23 44.17 -10.20
N ILE A 241 -7.04 43.72 -10.63
CA ILE A 241 -6.27 44.41 -11.66
C ILE A 241 -7.06 44.46 -12.97
N ARG A 242 -7.69 43.35 -13.39
CA ARG A 242 -8.56 43.30 -14.58
C ARG A 242 -9.77 44.24 -14.45
N GLY A 243 -10.41 44.27 -13.28
CA GLY A 243 -11.53 45.16 -13.00
C GLY A 243 -11.15 46.64 -13.07
N ILE A 244 -10.02 47.03 -12.48
CA ILE A 244 -9.51 48.41 -12.56
C ILE A 244 -9.16 48.76 -14.01
N ALA A 245 -8.49 47.86 -14.75
CA ALA A 245 -8.18 48.09 -16.17
C ALA A 245 -9.45 48.34 -17.00
N ALA A 246 -10.52 47.57 -16.79
CA ALA A 246 -11.80 47.77 -17.48
C ALA A 246 -12.43 49.13 -17.18
N VAL A 247 -12.38 49.60 -15.92
CA VAL A 247 -12.85 50.95 -15.55
C VAL A 247 -11.98 52.05 -16.19
N LEU A 248 -10.68 51.83 -16.30
CA LEU A 248 -9.77 52.78 -16.96
C LEU A 248 -10.04 52.90 -18.46
N GLU A 249 -10.43 51.81 -19.13
CA GLU A 249 -10.86 51.89 -20.55
C GLU A 249 -12.13 52.72 -20.70
N LEU A 250 -13.14 52.53 -19.85
CA LEU A 250 -14.35 53.37 -19.85
C LEU A 250 -14.03 54.85 -19.61
N LEU A 251 -13.07 55.14 -18.71
CA LEU A 251 -12.61 56.51 -18.48
C LEU A 251 -11.91 57.08 -19.73
N ARG A 252 -11.07 56.28 -20.40
CA ARG A 252 -10.39 56.69 -21.64
C ARG A 252 -11.38 57.01 -22.76
N GLU A 253 -12.43 56.19 -22.92
CA GLU A 253 -13.51 56.43 -23.88
C GLU A 253 -14.25 57.74 -23.58
N ALA A 254 -14.63 57.97 -22.31
CA ALA A 254 -15.30 59.20 -21.89
C ALA A 254 -14.42 60.45 -22.08
N GLU A 255 -13.13 60.38 -21.78
CA GLU A 255 -12.19 61.47 -22.04
C GLU A 255 -12.04 61.74 -23.55
N ALA A 256 -12.05 60.70 -24.39
CA ALA A 256 -11.98 60.85 -25.84
C ALA A 256 -13.25 61.50 -26.42
N GLU A 257 -14.43 61.09 -25.94
CA GLU A 257 -15.70 61.72 -26.30
C GLU A 257 -15.73 63.19 -25.88
N ALA A 258 -15.28 63.51 -24.66
CA ALA A 258 -15.19 64.89 -24.17
C ALA A 258 -14.26 65.76 -25.03
N ARG A 259 -13.11 65.22 -25.47
CA ARG A 259 -12.20 65.90 -26.41
C ARG A 259 -12.90 66.16 -27.75
N ALA A 260 -13.57 65.17 -28.32
CA ALA A 260 -14.26 65.30 -29.60
C ALA A 260 -15.39 66.35 -29.55
N LEU A 261 -16.21 66.33 -28.50
CA LEU A 261 -17.28 67.32 -28.29
C LEU A 261 -16.71 68.73 -28.10
N ARG A 262 -15.61 68.87 -27.35
CA ARG A 262 -14.92 70.16 -27.20
C ARG A 262 -14.45 70.70 -28.54
N ASP A 263 -13.79 69.87 -29.34
CA ASP A 263 -13.28 70.27 -30.66
C ASP A 263 -14.42 70.68 -31.61
N GLU A 264 -15.57 69.99 -31.54
CA GLU A 264 -16.78 70.36 -32.28
C GLU A 264 -17.34 71.73 -31.84
N VAL A 265 -17.41 72.00 -30.53
CA VAL A 265 -17.90 73.27 -30.00
C VAL A 265 -16.97 74.43 -30.36
N LEU A 266 -15.65 74.22 -30.25
CA LEU A 266 -14.65 75.21 -30.66
C LEU A 266 -14.75 75.54 -32.15
N ALA A 267 -15.14 74.59 -32.99
CA ALA A 267 -15.34 74.82 -34.43
C ALA A 267 -16.65 75.57 -34.75
N LYS A 268 -17.71 75.38 -33.95
CA LYS A 268 -19.07 75.87 -34.28
C LYS A 268 -19.48 77.18 -33.61
N ILE A 269 -18.86 77.54 -32.49
CA ILE A 269 -19.26 78.73 -31.69
C ILE A 269 -18.23 79.85 -31.87
N ALA A 270 -18.70 81.09 -32.03
CA ALA A 270 -17.85 82.24 -32.39
C ALA A 270 -16.90 82.74 -31.28
N SER A 271 -17.22 82.51 -29.99
CA SER A 271 -16.36 82.87 -28.84
C SER A 271 -16.49 81.92 -27.63
N PRO A 272 -16.21 80.62 -27.76
CA PRO A 272 -16.25 79.67 -26.64
C PRO A 272 -15.00 79.80 -25.74
N VAL A 273 -15.20 79.71 -24.43
CA VAL A 273 -14.13 79.50 -23.43
C VAL A 273 -14.44 78.18 -22.72
N LEU A 274 -13.69 77.13 -23.06
CA LEU A 274 -13.87 75.79 -22.49
C LEU A 274 -12.60 75.35 -21.75
N PRO A 275 -12.72 74.65 -20.61
CA PRO A 275 -11.58 74.04 -19.95
C PRO A 275 -10.97 72.92 -20.79
N ASP A 276 -9.71 72.61 -20.54
CA ASP A 276 -9.07 71.44 -21.13
C ASP A 276 -9.59 70.16 -20.46
N PRO A 277 -9.95 69.13 -21.23
CA PRO A 277 -10.37 67.86 -20.67
C PRO A 277 -9.19 67.20 -19.94
N PRO A 278 -9.43 66.55 -18.79
CA PRO A 278 -8.38 65.89 -18.03
C PRO A 278 -7.76 64.72 -18.82
N ASP A 279 -6.49 64.40 -18.52
CA ASP A 279 -5.76 63.24 -19.05
C ASP A 279 -5.41 62.26 -17.91
N MET A 280 -6.44 61.86 -17.18
CA MET A 280 -6.30 61.10 -15.94
C MET A 280 -6.20 59.60 -16.23
N ALA A 281 -6.83 59.12 -17.31
CA ALA A 281 -6.78 57.73 -17.74
C ALA A 281 -5.35 57.24 -18.00
N ALA A 282 -4.52 58.04 -18.69
CA ALA A 282 -3.14 57.68 -18.99
C ALA A 282 -2.29 57.55 -17.71
N SER A 283 -2.35 58.56 -16.83
CA SER A 283 -1.64 58.55 -15.55
C SER A 283 -2.03 57.38 -14.65
N LEU A 284 -3.32 57.04 -14.60
CA LEU A 284 -3.80 55.91 -13.80
C LEU A 284 -3.43 54.55 -14.41
N ALA A 285 -3.37 54.44 -15.74
CA ALA A 285 -2.90 53.22 -16.41
C ALA A 285 -1.42 52.95 -16.10
N ASP A 286 -0.56 53.98 -16.12
CA ASP A 286 0.85 53.85 -15.74
C ASP A 286 1.01 53.40 -14.28
N ARG A 287 0.19 53.95 -13.37
CA ARG A 287 0.17 53.53 -11.97
C ARG A 287 -0.31 52.09 -11.80
N LEU A 288 -1.32 51.66 -12.55
CA LEU A 288 -1.81 50.28 -12.52
C LEU A 288 -0.73 49.30 -13.01
N ASN A 289 -0.02 49.64 -14.10
CA ASN A 289 1.08 48.84 -14.61
C ASN A 289 2.23 48.70 -13.60
N ALA A 290 2.53 49.77 -12.85
CA ALA A 290 3.52 49.73 -11.79
C ALA A 290 3.11 48.81 -10.61
N VAL A 291 1.81 48.69 -10.33
CA VAL A 291 1.28 47.81 -9.27
C VAL A 291 1.12 46.36 -9.74
N GLY A 292 0.83 46.14 -11.02
CA GLY A 292 0.61 44.80 -11.59
C GLY A 292 1.88 43.99 -11.87
N ALA A 293 3.08 44.58 -11.74
CA ALA A 293 4.33 43.86 -11.93
C ALA A 293 4.58 42.89 -10.75
N PRO A 294 4.76 41.57 -10.99
CA PRO A 294 4.97 40.62 -9.91
C PRO A 294 6.25 40.96 -9.14
N ALA A 295 6.16 40.96 -7.80
CA ALA A 295 7.33 41.13 -6.94
C ALA A 295 8.34 39.99 -7.23
N ARG A 296 9.63 40.33 -7.30
CA ARG A 296 10.72 39.34 -7.48
C ARG A 296 10.69 38.36 -6.30
N GLY A 297 10.18 37.14 -6.52
CA GLY A 297 9.96 36.11 -5.48
C GLY A 297 8.74 35.20 -5.73
N GLY A 298 7.82 35.58 -6.64
CA GLY A 298 6.62 34.77 -6.92
C GLY A 298 5.48 34.99 -5.91
N TRP A 299 4.32 34.39 -6.16
CA TRP A 299 3.11 34.59 -5.35
C TRP A 299 3.19 33.90 -3.98
N HIS A 300 3.95 32.82 -3.89
CA HIS A 300 4.20 32.09 -2.65
C HIS A 300 4.89 32.96 -1.60
N ASP A 301 6.04 33.56 -1.94
CA ASP A 301 6.80 34.43 -1.04
C ASP A 301 6.04 35.71 -0.67
N LEU A 302 5.10 36.14 -1.51
CA LEU A 302 4.22 37.27 -1.21
C LEU A 302 3.14 36.88 -0.20
N ALA A 303 2.54 35.69 -0.37
CA ALA A 303 1.51 35.17 0.52
C ALA A 303 2.06 34.88 1.93
N GLU A 304 3.25 34.29 2.07
CA GLU A 304 3.91 34.11 3.38
C GLU A 304 4.12 35.45 4.11
N ARG A 305 4.59 36.47 3.38
CA ARG A 305 4.82 37.82 3.94
C ARG A 305 3.54 38.52 4.38
N VAL A 306 2.41 38.21 3.74
CA VAL A 306 1.09 38.75 4.10
C VAL A 306 0.43 37.94 5.21
N GLY A 307 0.63 36.62 5.26
CA GLY A 307 0.09 35.75 6.32
C GLY A 307 0.83 35.87 7.66
N GLY A 308 2.06 36.40 7.67
CA GLY A 308 2.82 36.73 8.87
C GLY A 308 2.51 38.10 9.51
N LEU A 309 1.56 38.87 8.94
CA LEU A 309 1.05 40.15 9.48
C LEU A 309 -0.31 39.95 10.16
#